data_AF-A0A7C1Z670-F1
#
_entry.id   AF-A0A7C1Z670-F1
#
_cell.length_a   1.000
_cell.length_b   1.000
_cell.length_c   1.000
_cell.angle_alpha   90.00
_cell.angle_beta   90.00
_cell.angle_gamma   90.00
#
_symmetry.space_group_name_H-M   'P 1'
#
loop_
_entity.id
_entity.type
_entity.pdbx_description
1 polymer ?
#
loop_
_entity_poly.entity_id
_entity_poly.type
_entity_poly.pdbx_seq_one_letter_code
_entity_poly.pdbx_strand_id
1 'polypeptide(L)'
;MTPDLNRSEMTGMESIFGFSERNGSRVHYEGVNEKCILFRNDYKPKPAFYAYQNLCAVWAQEYRAHPVKYNVKVIDQGVFYGIGEYEDVFPSVPLVATYSTENGNDLLAWWLPWNMQENLAELAKVTIRLEGINFTDPVMLDPLTGEVYEVNVKNNEQGCVFDEMVIADYPMIVVERETIEFN
;
A
#
# COMPACT_ATOMS: atom_id res chain seq x y z
N MET A 1 -19.21 -18.96 -5.50
CA MET A 1 -20.63 -18.66 -5.21
C MET A 1 -20.66 -17.25 -4.67
N THR A 2 -21.05 -16.26 -5.48
CA THR A 2 -21.16 -14.87 -5.00
C THR A 2 -22.31 -14.82 -4.00
N PRO A 3 -22.11 -14.36 -2.76
CA PRO A 3 -23.20 -14.27 -1.81
C PRO A 3 -24.31 -13.40 -2.39
N ASP A 4 -25.56 -13.85 -2.26
CA ASP A 4 -26.70 -13.02 -2.62
C ASP A 4 -26.73 -11.81 -1.68
N LEU A 5 -26.42 -10.64 -2.25
CA LEU A 5 -26.33 -9.38 -1.51
C LEU A 5 -27.72 -8.81 -1.18
N ASN A 6 -28.78 -9.32 -1.81
CA ASN A 6 -30.15 -8.98 -1.44
C ASN A 6 -30.60 -9.88 -0.29
N ARG A 7 -30.05 -9.62 0.90
CA ARG A 7 -30.55 -10.25 2.13
C ARG A 7 -31.95 -9.72 2.44
N SER A 8 -32.97 -10.43 1.97
CA SER A 8 -34.38 -10.13 2.26
C SER A 8 -34.67 -9.98 3.76
N GLU A 9 -33.83 -10.57 4.61
CA GLU A 9 -33.90 -10.51 6.07
C GLU A 9 -33.62 -9.10 6.65
N MET A 10 -32.90 -8.23 5.93
CA MET A 10 -32.55 -6.89 6.43
C MET A 10 -33.50 -5.78 5.95
N THR A 11 -34.39 -6.07 4.99
CA THR A 11 -35.25 -5.05 4.34
C THR A 11 -36.20 -4.36 5.34
N GLY A 12 -36.71 -5.10 6.33
CA GLY A 12 -37.56 -4.55 7.39
C GLY A 12 -36.80 -3.55 8.28
N MET A 13 -35.56 -3.89 8.67
CA MET A 13 -34.71 -3.02 9.49
C MET A 13 -34.23 -1.80 8.72
N GLU A 14 -33.89 -1.98 7.44
CA GLU A 14 -33.52 -0.89 6.52
C GLU A 14 -34.68 0.09 6.33
N SER A 15 -35.91 -0.39 6.17
CA SER A 15 -37.08 0.50 6.04
C SER A 15 -37.32 1.39 7.26
N ILE A 16 -36.88 0.98 8.46
CA ILE A 16 -37.08 1.70 9.73
C ILE A 16 -35.88 2.57 10.10
N PHE A 17 -34.65 2.07 9.95
CA PHE A 17 -33.42 2.75 10.39
C PHE A 17 -32.58 3.32 9.24
N GLY A 18 -33.07 3.15 8.02
CA GLY A 18 -32.45 3.66 6.82
C GLY A 18 -32.71 5.12 6.56
N PHE A 19 -32.13 5.59 5.46
CA PHE A 19 -32.33 6.94 4.98
C PHE A 19 -33.59 6.97 4.12
N SER A 20 -34.57 7.78 4.49
CA SER A 20 -35.86 7.88 3.81
C SER A 20 -35.72 8.27 2.33
N GLU A 21 -34.79 9.17 2.06
CA GLU A 21 -34.37 9.64 0.75
C GLU A 21 -33.65 8.57 -0.09
N ARG A 22 -33.38 7.40 0.51
CA ARG A 22 -32.75 6.23 -0.11
C ARG A 22 -33.65 5.00 -0.09
N ASN A 23 -34.97 5.18 0.04
CA ASN A 23 -35.96 4.11 0.21
C ASN A 23 -35.64 3.16 1.38
N GLY A 24 -35.06 3.70 2.46
CA GLY A 24 -34.63 2.92 3.62
C GLY A 24 -33.28 2.20 3.43
N SER A 25 -32.63 2.29 2.27
CA SER A 25 -31.33 1.64 2.13
C SER A 25 -30.22 2.41 2.84
N ARG A 26 -29.45 1.69 3.67
CA ARG A 26 -28.22 2.22 4.30
C ARG A 26 -26.98 1.94 3.46
N VAL A 27 -27.04 0.90 2.62
CA VAL A 27 -25.88 0.30 1.95
C VAL A 27 -26.01 0.37 0.43
N HIS A 28 -27.23 0.41 -0.09
CA HIS A 28 -27.55 0.17 -1.50
C HIS A 28 -28.29 1.36 -2.11
N TYR A 29 -27.53 2.43 -2.33
CA TYR A 29 -28.04 3.64 -2.96
C TYR A 29 -26.93 4.33 -3.78
N GLU A 30 -27.31 5.02 -4.84
CA GLU A 30 -26.36 5.75 -5.68
C GLU A 30 -25.68 6.87 -4.88
N GLY A 31 -24.35 6.91 -4.90
CA GLY A 31 -23.56 7.80 -4.05
C GLY A 31 -23.20 7.25 -2.66
N VAL A 32 -23.61 6.02 -2.32
CA VAL A 32 -23.06 5.30 -1.17
C VAL A 32 -21.75 4.62 -1.58
N ASN A 33 -20.69 4.86 -0.81
CA ASN A 33 -19.44 4.13 -0.98
C ASN A 33 -19.59 2.70 -0.45
N GLU A 34 -20.04 1.80 -1.31
CA GLU A 34 -20.00 0.36 -1.05
C GLU A 34 -18.53 -0.09 -1.00
N LYS A 35 -18.12 -0.76 0.10
CA LYS A 35 -16.73 -1.19 0.38
C LYS A 35 -16.20 -2.33 -0.52
N CYS A 36 -16.58 -2.33 -1.80
CA CYS A 36 -16.16 -3.30 -2.82
C CYS A 36 -15.17 -2.64 -3.81
N ILE A 37 -14.33 -3.45 -4.46
CA ILE A 37 -13.38 -2.99 -5.49
C ILE A 37 -14.01 -2.76 -6.88
N LEU A 38 -15.24 -3.25 -7.10
CA LEU A 38 -16.04 -2.97 -8.30
C LEU A 38 -17.26 -2.13 -7.93
N PHE A 39 -17.73 -1.31 -8.86
CA PHE A 39 -19.04 -0.67 -8.76
C PHE A 39 -20.12 -1.75 -8.88
N ARG A 40 -21.13 -1.72 -8.01
CA ARG A 40 -22.19 -2.74 -8.04
C ARG A 40 -23.09 -2.66 -9.26
N ASN A 41 -23.41 -1.45 -9.70
CA ASN A 41 -24.41 -1.22 -10.73
C ASN A 41 -24.00 -1.78 -12.09
N ASP A 42 -22.71 -1.71 -12.43
CA ASP A 42 -22.19 -2.07 -13.74
C ASP A 42 -20.91 -2.92 -13.69
N TYR A 43 -20.49 -3.35 -12.50
CA TYR A 43 -19.27 -4.14 -12.26
C TYR A 43 -17.99 -3.49 -12.78
N LYS A 44 -17.99 -2.17 -13.06
CA LYS A 44 -16.78 -1.49 -13.50
C LYS A 44 -15.75 -1.43 -12.37
N PRO A 45 -14.45 -1.52 -12.69
CA PRO A 45 -13.38 -1.33 -11.72
C PRO A 45 -13.45 0.03 -11.01
N LYS A 46 -13.31 0.04 -9.68
CA LYS A 46 -12.99 1.24 -8.89
C LYS A 46 -11.47 1.44 -8.84
N PRO A 47 -10.96 2.60 -8.38
CA PRO A 47 -9.53 2.80 -8.17
C PRO A 47 -8.85 1.70 -7.34
N ALA A 48 -9.52 1.21 -6.29
CA ALA A 48 -9.00 0.12 -5.46
C ALA A 48 -8.80 -1.21 -6.22
N PHE A 49 -9.54 -1.46 -7.32
CA PHE A 49 -9.31 -2.63 -8.17
C PHE A 49 -7.95 -2.55 -8.84
N TYR A 50 -7.61 -1.40 -9.44
CA TYR A 50 -6.33 -1.21 -10.11
C TYR A 50 -5.17 -1.22 -9.11
N ALA A 51 -5.36 -0.63 -7.92
CA ALA A 51 -4.36 -0.71 -6.86
C ALA A 51 -4.08 -2.16 -6.42
N TYR A 52 -5.13 -2.96 -6.26
CA TYR A 52 -5.00 -4.37 -5.96
C TYR A 52 -4.36 -5.16 -7.11
N GLN A 53 -4.71 -4.84 -8.36
CA GLN A 53 -4.09 -5.43 -9.55
C GLN A 53 -2.59 -5.15 -9.61
N ASN A 54 -2.16 -3.90 -9.36
CA ASN A 54 -0.75 -3.51 -9.34
C ASN A 54 0.02 -4.25 -8.23
N LEU A 55 -0.56 -4.34 -7.03
CA LEU A 55 0.01 -5.15 -5.95
C LEU A 55 0.16 -6.63 -6.33
N CYS A 56 -0.87 -7.21 -6.97
CA CYS A 56 -0.81 -8.59 -7.43
C CYS A 56 0.20 -8.80 -8.56
N ALA A 57 0.46 -7.79 -9.39
CA ALA A 57 1.41 -7.89 -10.50
C ALA A 57 2.86 -8.11 -10.02
N VAL A 58 3.22 -7.55 -8.85
CA VAL A 58 4.56 -7.73 -8.24
C VAL A 58 4.61 -8.90 -7.25
N TRP A 59 3.48 -9.53 -6.97
CA TRP A 59 3.39 -10.61 -5.99
C TRP A 59 3.41 -11.98 -6.66
N ALA A 60 4.47 -12.74 -6.41
CA ALA A 60 4.60 -14.14 -6.78
C ALA A 60 4.19 -15.10 -5.64
N GLN A 61 3.69 -16.28 -5.97
CA GLN A 61 3.25 -17.29 -4.98
C GLN A 61 4.42 -17.80 -4.11
N GLU A 62 5.63 -17.67 -4.61
CA GLU A 62 6.89 -18.13 -4.02
C GLU A 62 7.35 -17.24 -2.87
N TYR A 63 6.91 -15.98 -2.80
CA TYR A 63 7.32 -15.06 -1.74
C TYR A 63 6.93 -15.59 -0.36
N ARG A 64 7.89 -15.56 0.55
CA ARG A 64 7.71 -15.84 1.98
C ARG A 64 8.22 -14.67 2.78
N ALA A 65 7.61 -14.43 3.94
CA ALA A 65 8.08 -13.39 4.84
C ALA A 65 9.55 -13.66 5.19
N HIS A 66 10.40 -12.66 4.96
CA HIS A 66 11.82 -12.70 5.26
C HIS A 66 12.14 -11.46 6.09
N PRO A 67 11.80 -11.44 7.39
CA PRO A 67 12.06 -10.27 8.23
C PRO A 67 13.56 -10.04 8.36
N VAL A 68 14.00 -8.82 8.05
CA VAL A 68 15.39 -8.40 8.24
C VAL A 68 15.51 -7.29 9.28
N LYS A 69 16.72 -7.09 9.80
CA LYS A 69 17.01 -5.89 10.58
C LYS A 69 17.02 -4.69 9.65
N TYR A 70 16.36 -3.62 10.08
CA TYR A 70 16.26 -2.40 9.33
C TYR A 70 16.41 -1.17 10.22
N ASN A 71 16.82 -0.07 9.61
CA ASN A 71 16.81 1.25 10.23
C ASN A 71 16.25 2.27 9.22
N VAL A 72 15.20 2.98 9.62
CA VAL A 72 14.64 4.08 8.81
C VAL A 72 14.99 5.40 9.49
N LYS A 73 15.61 6.30 8.74
CA LYS A 73 15.89 7.66 9.18
C LYS A 73 15.06 8.63 8.35
N VAL A 74 14.22 9.43 9.01
CA VAL A 74 13.54 10.56 8.36
C VAL A 74 14.55 11.65 8.04
N ILE A 75 14.58 12.07 6.78
CA ILE A 75 15.43 13.16 6.28
C ILE A 75 14.60 14.44 6.15
N ASP A 76 13.36 14.30 5.69
CA ASP A 76 12.38 15.37 5.51
C ASP A 76 11.00 14.85 5.92
N GLN A 77 10.26 15.65 6.68
CA GLN A 77 8.91 15.30 7.15
C GLN A 77 7.83 15.60 6.10
N GLY A 78 8.09 16.48 5.13
CA GLY A 78 7.09 16.88 4.14
C GLY A 78 5.74 17.24 4.76
N VAL A 79 4.65 16.73 4.19
CA VAL A 79 3.28 16.89 4.72
C VAL A 79 3.00 16.11 6.02
N PHE A 80 3.88 15.21 6.42
CA PHE A 80 3.74 14.37 7.62
C PHE A 80 4.46 14.97 8.82
N TYR A 81 4.00 16.13 9.28
CA TYR A 81 4.58 16.81 10.43
C TYR A 81 4.54 15.93 11.69
N GLY A 82 5.67 15.82 12.39
CA GLY A 82 5.78 15.06 13.64
C GLY A 82 6.16 13.59 13.49
N ILE A 83 6.54 13.14 12.28
CA ILE A 83 7.11 11.80 12.10
C ILE A 83 8.50 11.70 12.75
N GLY A 84 8.71 10.66 13.55
CA GLY A 84 9.98 10.39 14.24
C GLY A 84 9.81 9.79 15.63
N GLU A 85 10.94 9.42 16.25
CA GLU A 85 10.99 8.76 17.56
C GLU A 85 10.74 9.70 18.75
N TYR A 86 10.71 11.02 18.52
CA TYR A 86 10.74 12.04 19.58
C TYR A 86 9.40 12.73 19.87
N GLU A 87 8.28 12.29 19.27
CA GLU A 87 6.95 12.88 19.54
C GLU A 87 6.07 11.99 20.45
N ASP A 88 5.51 12.64 21.48
CA ASP A 88 5.10 12.05 22.76
C ASP A 88 3.67 11.46 22.80
N VAL A 89 2.92 11.47 21.70
CA VAL A 89 1.50 11.07 21.73
C VAL A 89 1.24 9.77 20.96
N PHE A 90 1.86 9.57 19.79
CA PHE A 90 1.87 8.30 19.06
C PHE A 90 3.06 8.30 18.09
N PRO A 91 4.17 7.58 18.37
CA PRO A 91 5.32 7.57 17.47
C PRO A 91 4.89 6.95 16.14
N SER A 92 4.76 7.78 15.12
CA SER A 92 4.46 7.33 13.76
C SER A 92 5.76 7.01 13.08
N VAL A 93 6.25 5.81 13.36
CA VAL A 93 7.49 5.30 12.83
C VAL A 93 7.20 4.60 11.50
N PRO A 94 8.00 4.86 10.45
CA PRO A 94 7.93 4.10 9.22
C PRO A 94 7.99 2.59 9.47
N LEU A 95 7.09 1.86 8.85
CA LEU A 95 7.04 0.41 8.87
C LEU A 95 7.70 -0.14 7.62
N VAL A 96 8.36 -1.29 7.77
CA VAL A 96 9.03 -2.00 6.69
C VAL A 96 8.58 -3.45 6.71
N ALA A 97 8.30 -4.00 5.53
CA ALA A 97 8.04 -5.41 5.34
C ALA A 97 8.96 -5.95 4.23
N THR A 98 9.50 -7.15 4.44
CA THR A 98 10.42 -7.80 3.51
C THR A 98 10.01 -9.23 3.26
N TYR A 99 10.11 -9.64 2.01
CA TYR A 99 9.78 -10.98 1.53
C TYR A 99 10.87 -11.44 0.58
N SER A 100 11.11 -12.75 0.53
CA SER A 100 12.04 -13.33 -0.43
C SER A 100 11.46 -14.60 -1.04
N THR A 101 11.91 -14.92 -2.25
CA THR A 101 11.70 -16.23 -2.86
C THR A 101 12.88 -17.16 -2.53
N GLU A 102 12.75 -18.46 -2.80
CA GLU A 102 13.86 -19.43 -2.65
C GLU A 102 15.04 -19.14 -3.59
N ASN A 103 14.77 -18.46 -4.71
CA ASN A 103 15.78 -18.10 -5.70
C ASN A 103 16.54 -16.80 -5.34
N GLY A 104 16.20 -16.16 -4.22
CA GLY A 104 16.85 -14.93 -3.76
C GLY A 104 16.27 -13.65 -4.33
N ASN A 105 15.13 -13.69 -5.03
CA ASN A 105 14.43 -12.48 -5.44
C ASN A 105 13.72 -11.88 -4.22
N ASP A 106 14.10 -10.66 -3.87
CA ASP A 106 13.58 -9.94 -2.70
C ASP A 106 12.49 -8.94 -3.10
N LEU A 107 11.57 -8.72 -2.17
CA LEU A 107 10.55 -7.68 -2.22
C LEU A 107 10.61 -6.91 -0.91
N LEU A 108 10.71 -5.59 -1.04
CA LEU A 108 10.71 -4.64 0.06
C LEU A 108 9.47 -3.78 -0.04
N ALA A 109 8.79 -3.52 1.07
CA ALA A 109 7.75 -2.50 1.13
C ALA A 109 7.94 -1.62 2.36
N TRP A 110 7.62 -0.34 2.24
CA TRP A 110 7.59 0.58 3.37
C TRP A 110 6.43 1.57 3.29
N TRP A 111 5.94 1.98 4.45
CA TRP A 111 4.87 2.98 4.58
C TRP A 111 4.88 3.62 5.95
N LEU A 112 4.18 4.74 6.07
CA LEU A 112 3.95 5.43 7.32
C LEU A 112 2.54 5.09 7.83
N PRO A 113 2.36 4.57 9.06
CA PRO A 113 1.05 4.35 9.64
C PRO A 113 0.43 5.69 10.11
N TRP A 114 0.08 6.56 9.16
CA TRP A 114 -0.48 7.89 9.40
C TRP A 114 -1.95 7.97 8.98
N ASN A 115 -2.60 9.07 9.35
CA ASN A 115 -3.94 9.37 8.85
C ASN A 115 -3.91 9.59 7.34
N MET A 116 -4.96 9.14 6.65
CA MET A 116 -5.06 9.25 5.20
C MET A 116 -4.89 10.71 4.74
N GLN A 117 -3.94 10.98 3.84
CA GLN A 117 -3.69 12.30 3.29
C GLN A 117 -4.28 12.43 1.89
N GLU A 118 -5.09 13.47 1.67
CA GLU A 118 -5.64 13.78 0.35
C GLU A 118 -4.70 14.66 -0.49
N ASN A 119 -3.74 15.33 0.16
CA ASN A 119 -2.74 16.17 -0.49
C ASN A 119 -1.35 15.54 -0.35
N LEU A 120 -0.77 15.12 -1.48
CA LEU A 120 0.53 14.47 -1.57
C LEU A 120 1.59 15.33 -2.28
N ALA A 121 1.43 16.66 -2.27
CA ALA A 121 2.32 17.57 -3.02
C ALA A 121 3.79 17.49 -2.60
N GLU A 122 4.07 17.25 -1.31
CA GLU A 122 5.43 17.16 -0.76
C GLU A 122 5.53 15.99 0.23
N LEU A 123 5.70 14.77 -0.31
CA LEU A 123 5.89 13.58 0.51
C LEU A 123 7.17 13.66 1.35
N ALA A 124 7.14 13.04 2.54
CA ALA A 124 8.32 12.87 3.37
C ALA A 124 9.41 12.07 2.64
N LYS A 125 10.66 12.28 3.05
CA LYS A 125 11.83 11.56 2.54
C LYS A 125 12.55 10.81 3.66
N VAL A 126 12.98 9.59 3.35
CA VAL A 126 13.64 8.68 4.28
C VAL A 126 14.90 8.05 3.69
N THR A 127 15.87 7.73 4.54
CA THR A 127 16.91 6.74 4.24
C THR A 127 16.51 5.43 4.89
N ILE A 128 16.52 4.34 4.12
CA ILE A 128 16.22 2.99 4.59
C ILE A 128 17.48 2.14 4.49
N ARG A 129 17.91 1.56 5.60
CA ARG A 129 19.02 0.59 5.65
C ARG A 129 18.46 -0.79 5.98
N LEU A 130 18.89 -1.80 5.24
CA LEU A 130 18.46 -3.18 5.39
C LEU A 130 19.70 -4.07 5.52
N GLU A 131 19.68 -5.00 6.46
CA GLU A 131 20.74 -6.01 6.60
C GLU A 131 20.34 -7.31 5.90
N GLY A 132 21.27 -7.96 5.19
CA GLY A 132 21.08 -9.30 4.62
C GLY A 132 20.30 -9.39 3.31
N ILE A 133 19.84 -8.26 2.77
CA ILE A 133 19.18 -8.14 1.46
C ILE A 133 20.00 -7.21 0.57
N ASN A 134 20.08 -7.55 -0.73
CA ASN A 134 20.71 -6.72 -1.75
C ASN A 134 19.87 -6.75 -3.03
N PHE A 135 19.89 -5.66 -3.79
CA PHE A 135 19.16 -5.57 -5.06
C PHE A 135 20.11 -5.29 -6.22
N THR A 136 19.87 -5.89 -7.38
CA THR A 136 20.74 -5.77 -8.56
C THR A 136 20.29 -4.63 -9.48
N ASP A 137 19.02 -4.61 -9.88
CA ASP A 137 18.39 -3.56 -10.67
C ASP A 137 16.99 -3.28 -10.11
N PRO A 138 16.90 -2.67 -8.91
CA PRO A 138 15.62 -2.43 -8.27
C PRO A 138 14.83 -1.31 -8.95
N VAL A 139 13.52 -1.46 -8.91
CA VAL A 139 12.54 -0.42 -9.24
C VAL A 139 11.53 -0.29 -8.12
N MET A 140 10.97 0.91 -7.95
CA MET A 140 9.89 1.16 -7.00
C MET A 140 8.56 1.31 -7.73
N LEU A 141 7.56 0.55 -7.31
CA LEU A 141 6.18 0.64 -7.74
C LEU A 141 5.37 1.43 -6.70
N ASP A 142 4.62 2.44 -7.17
CA ASP A 142 3.47 2.97 -6.45
C ASP A 142 2.24 2.14 -6.82
N PRO A 143 1.67 1.35 -5.90
CA PRO A 143 0.53 0.51 -6.22
C PRO A 143 -0.73 1.33 -6.52
N LEU A 144 -0.90 2.54 -5.97
CA LEU A 144 -2.12 3.33 -6.20
C LEU A 144 -2.18 3.89 -7.62
N THR A 145 -1.05 4.34 -8.16
CA THR A 145 -0.97 4.93 -9.51
C THR A 145 -0.55 3.93 -10.58
N GLY A 146 0.20 2.89 -10.20
CA GLY A 146 0.85 1.95 -11.11
C GLY A 146 2.14 2.50 -11.72
N GLU A 147 2.61 3.68 -11.28
CA GLU A 147 3.87 4.25 -11.77
C GLU A 147 5.07 3.48 -11.22
N VAL A 148 6.07 3.30 -12.08
CA VAL A 148 7.32 2.61 -11.77
C VAL A 148 8.46 3.62 -11.87
N TYR A 149 9.24 3.72 -10.80
CA TYR A 149 10.34 4.66 -10.68
C TYR A 149 11.67 3.91 -10.57
N GLU A 150 12.71 4.47 -11.19
CA GLU A 150 14.07 4.04 -10.94
C GLU A 150 14.48 4.41 -9.52
N VAL A 151 15.18 3.51 -8.85
CA VAL A 151 15.69 3.76 -7.51
C VAL A 151 17.17 3.45 -7.44
N ASN A 152 17.91 4.32 -6.78
CA ASN A 152 19.33 4.12 -6.55
C ASN A 152 19.52 3.36 -5.24
N VAL A 153 20.08 2.16 -5.33
CA VAL A 153 20.44 1.34 -4.17
C VAL A 153 21.96 1.30 -4.03
N LYS A 154 22.45 1.35 -2.79
CA LYS A 154 23.86 1.13 -2.45
C LYS A 154 24.00 -0.17 -1.67
N ASN A 155 24.46 -1.22 -2.35
CA ASN A 155 24.77 -2.50 -1.72
C ASN A 155 26.14 -2.48 -1.04
N ASN A 156 26.29 -3.26 0.02
CA ASN A 156 27.54 -3.56 0.70
C ASN A 156 27.52 -4.99 1.26
N GLU A 157 28.60 -5.42 1.93
CA GLU A 157 28.70 -6.79 2.49
C GLU A 157 27.63 -7.12 3.55
N GLN A 158 27.04 -6.11 4.19
CA GLN A 158 26.05 -6.25 5.26
C GLN A 158 24.61 -6.14 4.76
N GLY A 159 24.37 -5.63 3.54
CA GLY A 159 23.05 -5.42 2.94
C GLY A 159 23.01 -4.15 2.11
N CYS A 160 21.85 -3.49 2.04
CA CYS A 160 21.65 -2.36 1.13
C CYS A 160 21.12 -1.09 1.80
N VAL A 161 21.31 0.04 1.13
CA VAL A 161 20.82 1.36 1.55
C VAL A 161 20.08 2.03 0.40
N PHE A 162 18.86 2.49 0.68
CA PHE A 162 18.08 3.37 -0.17
C PHE A 162 18.12 4.78 0.42
N ASP A 163 18.61 5.76 -0.34
CA ASP A 163 18.77 7.14 0.11
C ASP A 163 17.69 8.05 -0.48
N GLU A 164 17.17 8.97 0.35
CA GLU A 164 16.20 10.01 -0.06
C GLU A 164 14.92 9.48 -0.71
N MET A 165 14.47 8.29 -0.30
CA MET A 165 13.24 7.66 -0.78
C MET A 165 12.01 8.39 -0.28
N VAL A 166 11.00 8.52 -1.12
CA VAL A 166 9.68 9.02 -0.69
C VAL A 166 8.98 8.00 0.20
N ILE A 167 8.16 8.48 1.13
CA ILE A 167 7.26 7.65 1.94
C ILE A 167 5.86 8.26 1.94
N ALA A 168 4.86 7.38 1.86
CA ALA A 168 3.45 7.73 1.93
C ALA A 168 2.76 7.00 3.09
N ASP A 169 1.49 7.30 3.30
CA ASP A 169 0.58 6.62 4.22
C ASP A 169 0.07 5.26 3.70
N TYR A 170 0.59 4.81 2.56
CA TYR A 170 0.38 3.50 1.95
C TYR A 170 1.71 2.87 1.50
N PRO A 171 1.74 1.55 1.23
CA PRO A 171 2.96 0.85 0.84
C PRO A 171 3.54 1.33 -0.48
N MET A 172 4.79 1.77 -0.46
CA MET A 172 5.68 1.80 -1.62
C MET A 172 6.40 0.45 -1.71
N ILE A 173 6.55 -0.10 -2.91
CA ILE A 173 7.08 -1.46 -3.10
C ILE A 173 8.33 -1.40 -3.96
N VAL A 174 9.42 -2.05 -3.54
CA VAL A 174 10.62 -2.25 -4.33
C VAL A 174 10.78 -3.74 -4.64
N VAL A 175 11.06 -4.02 -5.91
CA VAL A 175 11.38 -5.35 -6.45
C VAL A 175 12.46 -5.20 -7.52
N GLU A 176 13.06 -6.31 -7.94
CA GLU A 176 13.91 -6.33 -9.13
C GLU A 176 13.09 -6.02 -10.39
N ARG A 177 13.66 -5.23 -11.32
CA ARG A 177 12.98 -4.80 -12.56
C ARG A 177 12.39 -5.96 -13.36
N GLU A 178 13.11 -7.08 -13.45
CA GLU A 178 12.66 -8.29 -14.14
C GLU A 178 11.33 -8.84 -13.60
N THR A 179 10.96 -8.51 -12.36
CA THR A 179 9.70 -8.93 -11.73
C THR A 179 8.49 -8.23 -12.36
N ILE A 180 8.67 -7.04 -12.95
CA ILE A 180 7.58 -6.20 -13.49
C ILE A 180 7.58 -6.18 -15.03
N GLU A 181 8.37 -7.01 -15.70
CA GLU A 181 8.33 -7.09 -17.16
C GLU A 181 7.02 -7.75 -17.64
N PHE A 182 6.17 -6.93 -18.26
CA PHE A 182 5.00 -7.39 -18.99
C PHE A 182 5.46 -8.07 -20.29
N ASN A 183 5.34 -9.40 -20.35
CA ASN A 183 5.33 -10.14 -21.62
C ASN A 183 4.03 -9.89 -22.40
#